data_AF-A0A0H4A0M8-F1
#
_entry.id   AF-A0A0H4A0M8-F1
#
_cell.length_a   1.000
_cell.length_b   1.000
_cell.length_c   1.000
_cell.angle_alpha   90.00
_cell.angle_beta   90.00
_cell.angle_gamma   90.00
#
_symmetry.space_group_name_H-M   'P 1'
#
loop_
_entity.id
_entity.type
_entity.pdbx_description
1 polymer ?
#
loop_
_entity_poly.entity_id
_entity_poly.type
_entity_poly.pdbx_seq_one_letter_code
_entity_poly.pdbx_strand_id
1 'polypeptide(L)'
;MQAAINAAFARSWQIGTVETPCRYRFKDGIHTLKTFSGLLDKGVVCTHPDGQKFEVVSSKQVLVSTFEHTLQFLNQTPAHNWTPPR
;
A
#
# COMPACT_ATOMS: atom_id res chain seq x y z
N MET A 1 21.59 -11.81 -18.84
CA MET A 1 21.04 -11.66 -17.47
C MET A 1 19.76 -10.81 -17.57
N GLN A 2 18.68 -11.41 -18.06
CA GLN A 2 17.43 -10.72 -18.37
C GLN A 2 16.44 -10.93 -17.22
N ALA A 3 16.17 -9.86 -16.46
CA ALA A 3 14.89 -9.47 -15.82
C ALA A 3 13.84 -10.56 -15.44
N ALA A 4 14.26 -11.71 -14.91
CA ALA A 4 13.37 -12.81 -14.52
C ALA A 4 13.11 -12.88 -13.00
N ILE A 5 12.95 -11.73 -12.33
CA ILE A 5 12.58 -11.65 -10.89
C ILE A 5 11.15 -11.09 -10.69
N ASN A 6 10.41 -10.76 -11.75
CA ASN A 6 9.06 -10.19 -11.64
C ASN A 6 7.92 -11.18 -11.94
N ALA A 7 8.20 -12.49 -11.84
CA ALA A 7 7.24 -13.58 -11.80
C ALA A 7 7.63 -14.43 -10.57
N ALA A 8 6.80 -14.68 -9.57
CA ALA A 8 5.41 -15.03 -9.56
C ALA A 8 4.85 -14.75 -8.15
N PHE A 9 3.54 -14.50 -8.04
CA PHE A 9 2.86 -14.27 -6.76
C PHE A 9 3.42 -13.11 -5.95
N ALA A 10 2.95 -11.91 -6.30
CA ALA A 10 3.13 -10.76 -5.45
C ALA A 10 2.71 -11.10 -4.02
N ARG A 11 3.63 -10.87 -3.09
CA ARG A 11 3.47 -11.16 -1.67
C ARG A 11 2.10 -10.65 -1.20
N SER A 12 1.39 -11.42 -0.39
CA SER A 12 0.14 -10.97 0.20
C SER A 12 0.39 -9.73 1.06
N TRP A 13 -0.46 -8.73 0.92
CA TRP A 13 -0.48 -7.60 1.87
C TRP A 13 -1.61 -7.81 2.85
N GLN A 14 -1.42 -7.32 4.06
CA GLN A 14 -2.50 -7.26 5.02
C GLN A 14 -3.21 -5.91 4.83
N ILE A 15 -4.38 -5.96 4.19
CA ILE A 15 -5.22 -4.78 3.93
C ILE A 15 -6.29 -4.74 5.02
N GLY A 16 -6.15 -3.80 5.96
CA GLY A 16 -6.92 -3.80 7.20
C GLY A 16 -6.63 -5.06 8.01
N THR A 17 -7.61 -5.96 8.09
CA THR A 17 -7.50 -7.27 8.78
C THR A 17 -7.40 -8.45 7.83
N VAL A 18 -7.50 -8.23 6.51
CA VAL A 18 -7.60 -9.29 5.51
C VAL A 18 -6.29 -9.42 4.74
N GLU A 19 -5.72 -10.62 4.73
CA GLU A 19 -4.61 -10.94 3.87
C GLU A 19 -5.10 -11.05 2.42
N THR A 20 -4.64 -10.12 1.57
CA THR A 20 -5.10 -9.99 0.20
C THR A 20 -3.92 -10.17 -0.75
N PRO A 21 -4.02 -11.08 -1.75
CA PRO A 21 -3.01 -11.18 -2.79
C PRO A 21 -3.10 -9.97 -3.71
N CYS A 22 -2.03 -9.17 -3.76
CA CYS A 22 -2.02 -7.92 -4.50
C CYS A 22 -0.62 -7.60 -5.05
N ARG A 23 -0.56 -6.86 -6.16
CA ARG A 23 0.70 -6.49 -6.81
C ARG A 23 1.12 -5.08 -6.41
N TYR A 24 2.20 -4.99 -5.66
CA TYR A 24 2.82 -3.72 -5.32
C TYR A 24 3.81 -3.27 -6.40
N ARG A 25 3.85 -1.96 -6.65
CA ARG A 25 4.81 -1.31 -7.51
C ARG A 25 5.18 0.06 -6.94
N PHE A 26 6.47 0.33 -6.87
CA PHE A 26 7.01 1.64 -6.58
C PHE A 26 7.63 2.22 -7.85
N LYS A 27 7.20 3.41 -8.27
CA LYS A 27 7.75 4.11 -9.44
C LYS A 27 7.62 5.61 -9.24
N ASP A 28 8.67 6.37 -9.59
CA ASP A 28 8.66 7.83 -9.58
C ASP A 28 8.25 8.43 -8.20
N GLY A 29 8.63 7.77 -7.10
CA GLY A 29 8.26 8.18 -5.73
C GLY A 29 6.82 7.83 -5.31
N ILE A 30 6.04 7.18 -6.18
CA ILE A 30 4.65 6.82 -5.92
C ILE A 30 4.55 5.33 -5.62
N HIS A 31 3.92 5.01 -4.49
CA HIS A 31 3.59 3.65 -4.10
C HIS A 31 2.22 3.29 -4.70
N THR A 32 2.16 2.21 -5.46
CA THR A 32 0.92 1.73 -6.08
C THR A 32 0.68 0.28 -5.73
N LEU A 33 -0.56 -0.06 -5.40
CA LEU A 33 -1.01 -1.40 -5.05
C LEU A 33 -2.11 -1.80 -6.01
N LYS A 34 -2.01 -2.96 -6.63
CA LYS A 34 -3.05 -3.49 -7.51
C LYS A 34 -3.77 -4.66 -6.85
N THR A 35 -5.07 -4.54 -6.71
CA THR A 35 -5.93 -5.59 -6.17
C THR A 35 -6.93 -6.07 -7.21
N PHE A 36 -7.51 -7.24 -6.95
CA PHE A 36 -8.57 -7.85 -7.77
C PHE A 36 -9.88 -8.01 -6.99
N SER A 37 -9.92 -7.54 -5.73
CA SER A 37 -11.02 -7.73 -4.79
C SER A 37 -11.96 -6.52 -4.68
N GLY A 38 -11.59 -5.36 -5.21
CA GLY A 38 -12.44 -4.17 -5.22
C GLY A 38 -11.68 -2.86 -5.03
N LEU A 39 -12.41 -1.75 -4.99
CA LEU A 39 -11.88 -0.46 -4.57
C LEU A 39 -11.66 -0.46 -3.06
N LEU A 40 -10.54 0.10 -2.62
CA LEU A 40 -10.26 0.32 -1.21
C LEU A 40 -10.63 1.76 -0.85
N ASP A 41 -11.25 1.96 0.30
CA ASP A 41 -11.53 3.29 0.78
C ASP A 41 -10.23 4.04 1.14
N LYS A 42 -10.29 5.37 1.02
CA LYS A 42 -9.21 6.23 1.49
C LYS A 42 -9.08 6.08 3.00
N GLY A 43 -7.85 5.92 3.49
CA GLY A 43 -7.55 5.71 4.91
C GLY A 43 -7.37 4.25 5.31
N VAL A 44 -7.62 3.30 4.40
CA VAL A 44 -7.37 1.88 4.66
C VAL A 44 -5.87 1.67 4.86
N VAL A 45 -5.51 1.01 5.96
CA VAL A 45 -4.12 0.68 6.28
C VAL A 45 -3.73 -0.62 5.60
N CYS A 46 -2.72 -0.55 4.74
CA CYS A 46 -2.11 -1.66 4.05
C CYS A 46 -0.73 -1.94 4.66
N THR A 47 -0.54 -3.13 5.21
CA THR A 47 0.75 -3.54 5.78
C THR A 47 1.49 -4.40 4.78
N HIS A 48 2.69 -3.96 4.41
CA HIS A 48 3.62 -4.71 3.60
C HIS A 48 4.15 -5.91 4.41
N PRO A 49 4.41 -7.07 3.78
CA PRO A 49 5.10 -8.22 4.39
C PRO A 49 6.41 -7.88 5.09
N ASP A 50 7.11 -6.82 4.71
CA ASP A 50 8.33 -6.38 5.41
C ASP A 50 8.03 -5.60 6.71
N GLY A 51 6.75 -5.51 7.12
CA GLY A 51 6.29 -4.83 8.34
C GLY A 51 5.98 -3.34 8.18
N GLN A 52 6.24 -2.75 7.01
CA GLN A 52 5.93 -1.35 6.72
C GLN A 52 4.43 -1.11 6.57
N LYS A 53 3.93 -0.02 7.16
CA LYS A 53 2.51 0.36 7.08
C LYS A 53 2.32 1.51 6.09
N PHE A 54 1.31 1.37 5.27
CA PHE A 54 0.90 2.33 4.27
C PHE A 54 -0.57 2.64 4.45
N GLU A 55 -0.98 3.82 4.00
CA GLU A 55 -2.36 4.24 3.95
C GLU A 55 -2.78 4.44 2.49
N VAL A 56 -3.98 3.98 2.14
CA VAL A 56 -4.56 4.24 0.83
C VAL A 56 -4.99 5.71 0.74
N VAL A 57 -4.42 6.45 -0.22
CA VAL A 57 -4.75 7.86 -0.45
C VAL A 57 -5.76 8.02 -1.57
N SER A 58 -5.70 7.12 -2.56
CA SER A 58 -6.58 7.13 -3.73
C SER A 58 -6.74 5.73 -4.28
N SER A 59 -7.91 5.43 -4.83
CA SER A 59 -8.23 4.16 -5.45
C SER A 59 -8.93 4.42 -6.79
N LYS A 60 -8.56 3.67 -7.82
CA LYS A 60 -9.21 3.74 -9.14
C LYS A 60 -9.34 2.35 -9.74
N GLN A 61 -10.40 2.15 -10.50
CA GLN A 61 -10.54 0.96 -11.34
C GLN A 61 -9.76 1.19 -12.64
N VAL A 62 -8.93 0.24 -13.02
CA VAL A 62 -8.12 0.31 -14.26
C VAL A 62 -8.63 -0.67 -15.30
N LEU A 63 -9.16 -1.83 -14.86
CA LEU A 63 -9.80 -2.84 -15.70
C LEU A 63 -11.02 -3.41 -14.99
N VAL A 64 -11.83 -4.19 -15.72
CA VAL A 64 -13.08 -4.82 -15.22
C VAL A 64 -12.89 -5.50 -13.86
N SER A 65 -11.74 -6.17 -13.65
CA SER A 65 -11.42 -6.86 -12.39
C SER A 65 -10.09 -6.42 -11.79
N THR A 66 -9.61 -5.22 -12.11
CA THR A 66 -8.32 -4.72 -11.59
C THR A 66 -8.45 -3.30 -11.09
N PHE A 67 -8.04 -3.10 -9.84
CA PHE A 67 -8.07 -1.84 -9.13
C PHE A 67 -6.64 -1.44 -8.78
N GLU A 68 -6.33 -0.15 -8.90
CA GLU A 68 -5.03 0.42 -8.56
C GLU A 68 -5.23 1.45 -7.46
N HIS A 69 -4.50 1.27 -6.37
CA HIS A 69 -4.55 2.09 -5.18
C HIS A 69 -3.21 2.80 -5.02
N THR A 70 -3.25 4.10 -4.84
CA THR A 70 -2.07 4.88 -4.48
C THR A 70 -1.92 4.84 -2.97
N LEU A 71 -0.75 4.43 -2.53
CA LEU A 71 -0.39 4.31 -1.12
C LEU A 71 0.53 5.46 -0.72
N GLN A 72 0.47 5.83 0.55
CA GLN A 72 1.43 6.71 1.20
C GLN A 72 1.94 6.03 2.46
N PHE A 73 3.20 6.27 2.82
CA PHE A 73 3.70 5.79 4.11
C PHE A 73 2.83 6.34 5.23
N LEU A 74 2.33 5.44 6.06
CA LEU A 74 1.75 5.81 7.34
C LEU A 74 2.94 6.13 8.26
N ASN A 75 3.58 7.29 8.03
CA ASN A 75 4.61 7.77 8.92
C ASN A 75 3.99 7.83 10.31
N GLN A 76 4.52 6.99 11.20
CA GLN A 76 4.39 7.22 12.62
C GLN A 76 5.05 8.58 12.88
N THR A 77 4.32 9.67 12.74
CA THR A 77 4.60 10.83 13.56
C THR A 77 4.44 10.32 14.99
N PRO A 78 5.50 10.23 15.83
CA PRO A 78 5.24 10.55 17.21
C PRO A 78 4.60 11.93 17.13
N ALA A 79 3.42 12.10 17.73
CA ALA A 79 2.96 13.43 18.05
C ALA A 79 4.07 14.03 18.92
N HIS A 80 5.01 14.74 18.31
CA HIS A 80 6.00 15.48 19.07
C HIS A 80 5.28 16.71 19.58
N ASN A 81 4.47 16.48 20.61
CA ASN A 81 3.91 17.52 21.44
C ASN A 81 5.07 18.04 22.29
N TRP A 82 5.96 18.83 21.68
CA TRP A 82 6.96 19.61 22.40
C TRP A 82 6.17 20.69 23.16
N THR A 83 5.71 20.37 24.37
CA THR A 83 5.25 21.40 25.29
C THR A 83 6.52 22.05 25.87
N PRO A 84 6.82 23.33 25.60
CA PRO A 84 7.95 23.98 26.24
C PRO A 84 7.72 24.04 27.75
N PRO A 85 8.70 23.69 28.60
CA PRO A 85 8.59 23.89 30.03
C PRO A 85 8.55 25.40 30.32
N ARG A 86 7.68 25.79 31.25
CA ARG A 86 7.54 27.16 31.76
C ARG A 86 8.17 27.27 33.14
#